data_AF-A0A1Y4M7B2-F1
#
_entry.id   AF-A0A1Y4M7B2-F1
#
_cell.length_a   1.000
_cell.length_b   1.000
_cell.length_c   1.000
_cell.angle_alpha   90.00
_cell.angle_beta   90.00
_cell.angle_gamma   90.00
#
_symmetry.space_group_name_H-M   'P 1'
#
loop_
_entity.id
_entity.type
_entity.pdbx_description
1 polymer ?
#
loop_
_entity_poly.entity_id
_entity_poly.type
_entity_poly.pdbx_seq_one_letter_code
_entity_poly.pdbx_strand_id
1 'polypeptide(L)'
;MVGRGNTATAHLLRRLTGAPVVELTPYEAAMAGDDTSRYQAVVVENFEPRDRRTLSPCAVARWELSRRAGVTVVALDDGEGRRTARAMRGRVFAYSDGRPQADLTAKNVCLRRQRVEFEALTRDDLLRVRVPRGQGGLYESLAALAAAVALGVPLEQAAQRLNQS
;
A
#
# COMPACT_ATOMS: atom_id res chain seq x y z
N MET A 1 -2.65 5.81 6.70
CA MET A 1 -2.23 4.40 6.70
C MET A 1 -3.02 3.68 7.78
N VAL A 2 -3.61 2.52 7.51
CA VAL A 2 -4.32 1.72 8.51
C VAL A 2 -3.50 0.47 8.84
N GLY A 3 -3.16 0.30 10.11
CA GLY A 3 -2.26 -0.75 10.58
C GLY A 3 -2.21 -0.88 12.10
N ARG A 4 -1.19 -1.54 12.63
CA ARG A 4 -0.98 -1.70 14.09
C ARG A 4 -0.15 -0.57 14.74
N GLY A 5 0.15 0.49 13.99
CA GLY A 5 1.05 1.57 14.38
C GLY A 5 2.54 1.18 14.24
N ASN A 6 3.39 2.19 14.01
CA ASN A 6 4.84 2.03 13.72
C ASN A 6 5.13 0.98 12.63
N THR A 7 4.31 0.98 11.60
CA THR A 7 4.40 -0.02 10.55
C THR A 7 5.54 0.29 9.58
N ALA A 8 6.19 -0.76 9.07
CA ALA A 8 7.24 -0.63 8.06
C ALA A 8 6.73 0.10 6.82
N THR A 9 5.49 -0.18 6.40
CA THR A 9 4.82 0.51 5.28
C THR A 9 4.77 2.02 5.53
N ALA A 10 4.35 2.47 6.72
CA ALA A 10 4.28 3.89 7.04
C ALA A 10 5.65 4.55 7.09
N HIS A 11 6.66 3.87 7.66
CA HIS A 11 8.04 4.38 7.68
C HIS A 11 8.59 4.57 6.26
N LEU A 12 8.46 3.55 5.41
CA LEU A 12 8.87 3.61 4.01
C LEU A 12 8.10 4.69 3.25
N LEU A 13 6.79 4.82 3.46
CA LEU A 13 5.98 5.83 2.79
C LEU A 13 6.40 7.26 3.15
N ARG A 14 6.69 7.54 4.43
CA ARG A 14 7.23 8.83 4.88
C ARG A 14 8.54 9.14 4.16
N ARG A 15 9.46 8.16 4.06
CA ARG A 15 10.71 8.31 3.32
C ARG A 15 10.48 8.58 1.83
N LEU A 16 9.54 7.89 1.21
CA LEU A 16 9.29 7.99 -0.22
C LEU A 16 8.59 9.26 -0.65
N THR A 17 7.79 9.87 0.22
CA THR A 17 6.96 11.03 -0.15
C THR A 17 7.41 12.31 0.54
N GLY A 18 8.10 12.21 1.68
CA GLY A 18 8.33 13.35 2.58
C GLY A 18 7.04 13.88 3.23
N ALA A 19 5.89 13.27 2.96
CA ALA A 19 4.59 13.72 3.42
C ALA A 19 4.29 13.17 4.83
N PRO A 20 3.47 13.89 5.63
CA PRO A 20 2.99 13.37 6.90
C PRO A 20 2.15 12.11 6.67
N VAL A 21 2.43 11.05 7.43
CA VAL A 21 1.65 9.81 7.43
C VAL A 21 1.00 9.65 8.78
N VAL A 22 -0.33 9.70 8.80
CA VAL A 22 -1.16 9.32 9.95
C VAL A 22 -1.36 7.81 9.92
N GLU A 23 -1.04 7.15 11.02
CA GLU A 23 -1.32 5.73 11.24
C GLU A 23 -2.54 5.59 12.13
N LEU A 24 -3.53 4.84 11.66
CA LEU A 24 -4.75 4.56 12.39
C LEU A 24 -4.87 3.05 12.57
N THR A 25 -5.32 2.61 13.72
CA THR A 25 -5.84 1.27 13.88
C THR A 25 -7.14 1.11 13.09
N PRO A 26 -7.55 -0.13 12.74
CA PRO A 26 -8.82 -0.34 12.08
C PRO A 26 -10.02 0.20 12.86
N TYR A 27 -9.95 0.19 14.19
CA TYR A 27 -10.97 0.74 15.06
C TYR A 27 -11.03 2.27 14.97
N GLU A 28 -9.89 2.95 15.11
CA GLU A 28 -9.82 4.41 14.97
C GLU A 28 -10.29 4.86 13.58
N ALA A 29 -9.89 4.14 12.53
CA ALA A 29 -10.31 4.40 11.16
C ALA A 29 -11.82 4.24 10.95
N ALA A 30 -12.45 3.24 11.57
CA ALA A 30 -13.89 3.05 11.51
C ALA A 30 -14.65 4.10 12.33
N MET A 31 -14.09 4.52 13.46
CA MET A 31 -14.68 5.52 14.36
C MET A 31 -14.40 6.97 13.93
N ALA A 32 -13.51 7.21 12.96
CA ALA A 32 -13.28 8.52 12.36
C ALA A 32 -14.49 9.06 11.56
N GLY A 33 -15.67 8.42 11.68
CA GLY A 33 -16.93 8.71 11.01
C GLY A 33 -17.31 10.18 10.91
N ASP A 34 -16.95 11.00 11.89
CA ASP A 34 -17.34 12.41 11.98
C ASP A 34 -16.20 13.40 11.68
N ASP A 35 -15.00 12.91 11.37
CA ASP A 35 -13.86 13.76 11.01
C ASP A 35 -13.95 14.24 9.55
N THR A 36 -13.91 15.56 9.34
CA THR A 36 -13.92 16.21 8.01
C THR A 36 -12.58 16.08 7.26
N SER A 37 -11.56 15.51 7.89
CA SER A 37 -10.24 15.30 7.31
C SER A 37 -10.32 14.52 5.99
N ARG A 38 -9.78 15.12 4.92
CA ARG A 38 -9.57 14.46 3.63
C ARG A 38 -8.14 13.95 3.53
N TYR A 39 -8.00 12.69 3.10
CA TYR A 39 -6.68 12.08 2.89
C TYR A 39 -6.33 12.14 1.40
N GLN A 40 -5.07 12.41 1.06
CA GLN A 40 -4.62 12.33 -0.34
C GLN A 40 -4.59 10.86 -0.80
N ALA A 41 -4.01 9.98 0.01
CA ALA A 41 -4.00 8.54 -0.22
C ALA A 41 -4.33 7.76 1.06
N VAL A 42 -5.00 6.63 0.90
CA VAL A 42 -5.23 5.65 1.97
C VAL A 42 -4.61 4.32 1.58
N VAL A 43 -3.79 3.77 2.48
CA VAL A 43 -3.22 2.42 2.41
C VAL A 43 -3.73 1.66 3.61
N VAL A 44 -4.25 0.44 3.42
CA VAL A 44 -4.69 -0.43 4.51
C VAL A 44 -3.89 -1.72 4.46
N GLU A 45 -3.07 -1.95 5.48
CA GLU A 45 -2.33 -3.19 5.61
C GLU A 45 -3.27 -4.40 5.67
N ASN A 46 -2.81 -5.51 5.11
CA ASN A 46 -3.65 -6.66 4.89
C ASN A 46 -3.82 -7.47 6.19
N PHE A 47 -4.95 -7.31 6.87
CA PHE A 47 -5.39 -8.20 7.94
C PHE A 47 -6.52 -9.07 7.40
N GLU A 48 -6.16 -10.22 6.84
CA GLU A 48 -7.18 -11.22 6.49
C GLU A 48 -7.93 -11.63 7.79
N PRO A 49 -9.27 -11.60 7.80
CA PRO A 49 -10.01 -12.20 8.88
C PRO A 49 -9.80 -13.71 8.86
N ARG A 50 -9.65 -14.32 10.05
CA ARG A 50 -9.59 -15.79 10.20
C ARG A 50 -10.87 -16.49 9.71
N ASP A 51 -11.98 -15.74 9.59
CA ASP A 51 -13.26 -16.20 9.06
C ASP A 51 -13.72 -15.31 7.89
N ARG A 52 -13.99 -15.91 6.73
CA ARG A 52 -14.42 -15.20 5.51
C ARG A 52 -15.90 -14.77 5.54
N ARG A 53 -16.67 -15.17 6.57
CA ARG A 53 -18.10 -14.85 6.68
C ARG A 53 -18.39 -13.48 7.31
N THR A 54 -17.44 -12.91 8.04
CA THR A 54 -17.55 -11.59 8.67
C THR A 54 -16.60 -10.59 8.01
N LEU A 55 -17.08 -9.37 7.77
CA LEU A 55 -16.22 -8.27 7.33
C LEU A 55 -15.20 -7.99 8.43
N SER A 56 -13.90 -8.04 8.08
CA SER A 56 -12.86 -7.70 9.06
C SER A 56 -12.97 -6.22 9.44
N PRO A 57 -12.55 -5.82 10.65
CA PRO A 57 -12.41 -4.41 11.01
C PRO A 57 -11.61 -3.60 9.98
N CYS A 58 -10.66 -4.24 9.31
CA CYS A 58 -9.86 -3.61 8.25
C CYS A 58 -10.65 -3.39 6.96
N ALA A 59 -11.60 -4.28 6.63
CA ALA A 59 -12.49 -4.09 5.50
C ALA A 59 -13.42 -2.89 5.73
N VAL A 60 -13.96 -2.75 6.94
CA VAL A 60 -14.78 -1.59 7.33
C VAL A 60 -13.95 -0.30 7.26
N ALA A 61 -12.79 -0.27 7.93
CA ALA A 61 -11.87 0.86 7.89
C ALA A 61 -11.47 1.27 6.47
N ARG A 62 -11.17 0.28 5.62
CA ARG A 62 -10.83 0.49 4.22
C ARG A 62 -11.98 1.14 3.48
N TRP A 63 -13.20 0.63 3.62
CA TRP A 63 -14.38 1.21 2.97
C TRP A 63 -14.59 2.66 3.41
N GLU A 64 -14.60 2.91 4.72
CA GLU A 64 -14.86 4.21 5.31
C GLU A 64 -13.87 5.27 4.85
N LEU A 65 -12.57 5.00 5.02
CA LEU A 65 -11.52 5.95 4.65
C LEU A 65 -11.39 6.13 3.14
N SER A 66 -11.64 5.09 2.35
CA SER A 66 -11.55 5.20 0.87
C SER A 66 -12.56 6.20 0.30
N ARG A 67 -13.74 6.35 0.92
CA ARG A 67 -14.71 7.36 0.50
C ARG A 67 -14.15 8.78 0.62
N ARG A 68 -13.22 9.00 1.55
CA ARG A 68 -12.61 10.29 1.92
C ARG A 68 -11.20 10.49 1.36
N ALA A 69 -10.69 9.51 0.62
CA ALA A 69 -9.37 9.55 0.02
C ALA A 69 -9.41 10.06 -1.44
N GLY A 70 -8.38 10.79 -1.87
CA GLY A 70 -8.15 11.07 -3.28
C GLY A 70 -7.90 9.77 -4.06
N VAL A 71 -7.04 8.90 -3.52
CA VAL A 71 -6.75 7.57 -4.04
C VAL A 71 -6.68 6.53 -2.92
N THR A 72 -7.20 5.33 -3.18
CA THR A 72 -7.03 4.17 -2.30
C THR A 72 -6.04 3.19 -2.90
N VAL A 73 -5.02 2.82 -2.14
CA VAL A 73 -3.98 1.88 -2.57
C VAL A 73 -4.30 0.48 -2.04
N VAL A 74 -4.41 -0.52 -2.91
CA VAL A 74 -4.85 -1.87 -2.53
C VAL A 74 -4.01 -2.98 -3.15
N ALA A 75 -3.77 -4.05 -2.39
CA ALA A 75 -3.21 -5.30 -2.92
C ALA A 75 -4.30 -6.08 -3.69
N LEU A 76 -4.04 -6.46 -4.94
CA LEU A 76 -4.92 -7.38 -5.67
C LEU A 76 -4.75 -8.84 -5.25
N ASP A 77 -3.72 -9.16 -4.47
CA ASP A 77 -3.52 -10.49 -3.90
C ASP A 77 -4.47 -10.75 -2.73
N ASP A 78 -4.96 -9.68 -2.09
CA ASP A 78 -6.02 -9.69 -1.09
C ASP A 78 -7.43 -9.77 -1.72
N GLY A 79 -8.29 -10.61 -1.14
CA GLY A 79 -9.70 -10.68 -1.51
C GLY A 79 -10.47 -9.38 -1.28
N GLU A 80 -10.22 -8.69 -0.16
CA GLU A 80 -10.86 -7.41 0.14
C GLU A 80 -10.33 -6.28 -0.76
N GLY A 81 -9.03 -6.29 -1.08
CA GLY A 81 -8.42 -5.37 -2.03
C GLY A 81 -9.05 -5.49 -3.41
N ARG A 82 -9.27 -6.72 -3.89
CA ARG A 82 -10.02 -6.97 -5.13
C ARG A 82 -11.49 -6.52 -5.07
N ARG A 83 -12.17 -6.66 -3.93
CA ARG A 83 -13.54 -6.13 -3.75
C ARG A 83 -13.56 -4.60 -3.83
N THR A 84 -12.62 -3.96 -3.14
CA THR A 84 -12.47 -2.50 -3.12
C THR A 84 -12.18 -1.95 -4.52
N ALA A 85 -11.23 -2.55 -5.24
CA ALA A 85 -10.89 -2.17 -6.62
C ALA A 85 -12.10 -2.25 -7.57
N ARG A 86 -12.97 -3.25 -7.40
CA ARG A 86 -14.21 -3.38 -8.21
C ARG A 86 -15.26 -2.36 -7.83
N ALA A 87 -15.41 -2.05 -6.54
CA ALA A 87 -16.45 -1.14 -6.05
C ALA A 87 -16.10 0.35 -6.27
N MET A 88 -14.82 0.70 -6.30
CA MET A 88 -14.33 2.09 -6.37
C MET A 88 -13.50 2.36 -7.64
N ARG A 89 -14.05 1.99 -8.81
CA ARG A 89 -13.36 2.19 -10.09
C ARG A 89 -12.94 3.65 -10.29
N GLY A 90 -11.70 3.86 -10.74
CA GLY A 90 -11.14 5.20 -11.00
C GLY A 90 -10.62 5.94 -9.77
N ARG A 91 -10.74 5.37 -8.56
CA ARG A 91 -10.20 5.93 -7.31
C ARG A 91 -9.21 5.00 -6.61
N VAL A 92 -8.78 3.95 -7.30
CA VAL A 92 -7.93 2.90 -6.73
C VAL A 92 -6.64 2.80 -7.52
N PHE A 93 -5.52 2.70 -6.80
CA PHE A 93 -4.23 2.30 -7.34
C PHE A 93 -3.90 0.91 -6.81
N ALA A 94 -3.84 -0.05 -7.71
CA ALA A 94 -3.67 -1.46 -7.41
C ALA A 94 -2.21 -1.88 -7.46
N TYR A 95 -1.77 -2.68 -6.49
CA TYR A 95 -0.47 -3.35 -6.54
C TYR A 95 -0.59 -4.87 -6.36
N SER A 96 0.41 -5.62 -6.82
CA SER A 96 0.46 -7.07 -6.68
C SER A 96 1.88 -7.63 -6.81
N ASP A 97 2.13 -8.84 -6.30
CA ASP A 97 3.37 -9.59 -6.56
C ASP A 97 3.29 -10.56 -7.76
N GLY A 98 2.15 -10.59 -8.48
CA GLY A 98 1.97 -11.52 -9.59
C GLY A 98 0.87 -11.18 -10.59
N ARG A 99 -0.09 -10.32 -10.24
CA ARG A 99 -1.26 -10.01 -11.08
C ARG A 99 -0.97 -8.87 -12.04
N PRO A 100 -0.93 -9.13 -13.37
CA PRO A 100 -0.63 -8.10 -14.37
C PRO A 100 -1.74 -7.05 -14.51
N GLN A 101 -2.90 -7.25 -13.88
CA GLN A 101 -3.98 -6.25 -13.85
C GLN A 101 -3.73 -5.13 -12.83
N ALA A 102 -2.67 -5.20 -12.02
CA ALA A 102 -2.32 -4.17 -11.06
C ALA A 102 -1.57 -3.02 -11.75
N ASP A 103 -1.76 -1.79 -11.26
CA ASP A 103 -1.04 -0.60 -11.74
C ASP A 103 0.46 -0.68 -11.43
N LEU A 104 0.83 -1.35 -10.33
CA LEU A 104 2.21 -1.68 -9.98
C LEU A 104 2.34 -3.18 -9.64
N THR A 105 3.21 -3.90 -10.34
CA THR A 105 3.46 -5.32 -10.10
C THR A 105 4.92 -5.57 -9.73
N ALA A 106 5.18 -6.42 -8.73
CA ALA A 106 6.51 -6.96 -8.52
C ALA A 106 6.78 -8.12 -9.48
N LYS A 107 7.93 -8.10 -10.14
CA LYS A 107 8.46 -9.20 -10.95
C LYS A 107 9.81 -9.63 -10.39
N ASN A 108 10.24 -10.84 -10.74
CA ASN A 108 11.56 -11.37 -10.40
C ASN A 108 11.92 -11.21 -8.91
N VAL A 109 10.93 -11.49 -8.04
CA VAL A 109 11.06 -11.34 -6.59
C VAL A 109 12.11 -12.30 -6.05
N CYS A 110 13.07 -11.75 -5.31
CA CYS A 110 14.12 -12.51 -4.66
C CYS A 110 14.23 -12.15 -3.18
N LEU A 111 13.88 -13.10 -2.33
CA LEU A 111 13.94 -12.97 -0.88
C LEU A 111 15.33 -13.41 -0.38
N ARG A 112 16.26 -12.48 -0.20
CA ARG A 112 17.60 -12.76 0.35
C ARG A 112 17.58 -12.69 1.89
N ARG A 113 18.63 -13.17 2.55
CA ARG A 113 18.75 -13.10 4.03
C ARG A 113 18.77 -11.67 4.56
N GLN A 114 19.44 -10.75 3.86
CA GLN A 114 19.64 -9.37 4.34
C GLN A 114 18.69 -8.36 3.69
N ARG A 115 18.06 -8.70 2.56
CA ARG A 115 17.21 -7.77 1.79
C ARG A 115 16.16 -8.50 0.96
N VAL A 116 15.14 -7.75 0.57
CA VAL A 116 14.18 -8.12 -0.48
C VAL A 116 14.60 -7.41 -1.75
N GLU A 117 14.61 -8.12 -2.88
CA GLU A 117 14.82 -7.54 -4.20
C GLU A 117 13.63 -7.88 -5.10
N PHE A 118 13.24 -6.95 -5.96
CA PHE A 118 12.23 -7.18 -6.99
C PHE A 118 12.37 -6.15 -8.11
N GLU A 119 11.73 -6.41 -9.24
CA GLU A 119 11.52 -5.42 -10.29
C GLU A 119 10.11 -4.86 -10.14
N ALA A 120 10.01 -3.55 -9.89
CA ALA A 120 8.76 -2.82 -9.89
C ALA A 120 8.38 -2.50 -11.34
N LEU A 121 7.29 -3.09 -11.81
CA LEU A 121 6.72 -2.87 -13.13
C LEU A 121 5.46 -2.01 -13.01
N THR A 122 5.43 -0.89 -13.72
CA THR A 122 4.20 -0.13 -14.00
C THR A 122 3.87 -0.25 -15.49
N ARG A 123 2.92 0.56 -15.98
CA ARG A 123 2.64 0.64 -17.43
C ARG A 123 3.86 1.09 -18.23
N ASP A 124 4.61 2.06 -17.70
CA ASP A 124 5.61 2.79 -18.46
C ASP A 124 7.05 2.47 -18.01
N ASP A 125 7.23 1.97 -16.78
CA ASP A 125 8.54 1.76 -16.18
C ASP A 125 8.75 0.33 -15.64
N LEU A 126 10.00 -0.14 -15.72
CA LEU A 126 10.48 -1.36 -15.07
C LEU A 126 11.79 -1.07 -14.33
N LEU A 127 11.75 -1.09 -12.99
CA LEU A 127 12.87 -0.65 -12.16
C LEU A 127 13.21 -1.63 -11.06
N ARG A 128 14.50 -1.84 -10.82
CA ARG A 128 14.96 -2.74 -9.74
C ARG A 128 14.92 -2.04 -8.39
N VAL A 129 14.29 -2.70 -7.44
CA VAL A 129 14.15 -2.27 -6.04
C VAL A 129 14.85 -3.26 -5.13
N ARG A 130 15.55 -2.74 -4.12
CA ARG A 130 16.27 -3.48 -3.09
C ARG A 130 15.97 -2.82 -1.75
N VAL A 131 15.34 -3.54 -0.84
CA VAL A 131 14.99 -3.03 0.50
C VAL A 131 15.62 -3.94 1.56
N PRO A 132 16.44 -3.41 2.49
CA PRO A 132 16.95 -4.18 3.62
C PRO A 132 15.81 -4.79 4.43
N ARG A 133 15.95 -6.06 4.84
CA ARG A 133 14.88 -6.77 5.57
C ARG A 133 14.49 -6.10 6.90
N GLY A 134 15.40 -5.34 7.51
CA GLY A 134 15.13 -4.57 8.73
C GLY A 134 14.21 -3.36 8.52
N GLN A 135 13.96 -2.96 7.28
CA GLN A 135 13.15 -1.78 6.94
C GLN A 135 11.75 -2.14 6.40
N GLY A 136 11.59 -3.34 5.85
CA GLY A 136 10.30 -3.84 5.36
C GLY A 136 10.43 -5.14 4.56
N GLY A 137 9.32 -5.88 4.47
CA GLY A 137 9.19 -7.04 3.58
C GLY A 137 8.74 -6.63 2.19
N LEU A 138 8.40 -7.63 1.36
CA LEU A 138 7.93 -7.40 -0.01
C LEU A 138 6.65 -6.55 -0.04
N TYR A 139 5.64 -6.94 0.74
CA TYR A 139 4.33 -6.29 0.69
C TYR A 139 4.34 -4.89 1.29
N GLU A 140 5.12 -4.66 2.34
CA GLU A 140 5.28 -3.33 2.94
C GLU A 140 6.02 -2.39 1.97
N SER A 141 7.07 -2.90 1.31
CA SER A 141 7.81 -2.17 0.28
C SER A 141 6.94 -1.84 -0.93
N LEU A 142 6.16 -2.81 -1.41
CA LEU A 142 5.25 -2.63 -2.54
C LEU A 142 4.12 -1.66 -2.20
N ALA A 143 3.51 -1.78 -1.02
CA ALA A 143 2.43 -0.89 -0.60
C ALA A 143 2.92 0.56 -0.48
N ALA A 144 4.09 0.77 0.12
CA ALA A 144 4.71 2.10 0.21
C ALA A 144 5.08 2.66 -1.17
N LEU A 145 5.66 1.85 -2.04
CA LEU A 145 6.03 2.24 -3.40
C LEU A 145 4.80 2.60 -4.24
N ALA A 146 3.77 1.75 -4.21
CA ALA A 146 2.50 1.99 -4.90
C ALA A 146 1.83 3.26 -4.41
N ALA A 147 1.83 3.52 -3.09
CA ALA A 147 1.27 4.74 -2.54
C ALA A 147 2.06 5.99 -2.94
N ALA A 148 3.39 5.92 -2.98
CA ALA A 148 4.20 7.05 -3.46
C ALA A 148 3.92 7.36 -4.93
N VAL A 149 3.84 6.34 -5.79
CA VAL A 149 3.52 6.51 -7.22
C VAL A 149 2.09 7.04 -7.41
N ALA A 150 1.13 6.53 -6.65
CA ALA A 150 -0.25 7.03 -6.67
C ALA A 150 -0.37 8.51 -6.24
N LEU A 151 0.57 8.99 -5.42
CA LEU A 151 0.69 10.40 -5.00
C LEU A 151 1.51 11.25 -5.98
N GLY A 152 1.94 10.69 -7.12
CA GLY A 152 2.67 11.40 -8.17
C GLY A 152 4.18 11.41 -8.01
N VAL A 153 4.76 10.63 -7.09
CA VAL A 153 6.22 10.44 -7.05
C VAL A 153 6.63 9.53 -8.22
N PRO A 154 7.53 9.95 -9.13
CA PRO A 154 7.98 9.10 -10.22
C PRO A 154 8.58 7.78 -9.71
N LEU A 155 8.31 6.67 -10.41
CA LEU A 155 8.76 5.34 -9.97
C LEU A 155 10.28 5.29 -9.81
N GLU A 156 11.02 5.95 -10.71
CA GLU A 156 12.48 6.06 -10.65
C GLU A 156 12.93 6.71 -9.34
N GLN A 157 12.37 7.87 -8.99
CA GLN A 157 12.72 8.58 -7.78
C GLN A 157 12.36 7.76 -6.53
N ALA A 158 11.20 7.12 -6.52
CA ALA A 158 10.78 6.29 -5.40
C ALA A 158 11.67 5.05 -5.24
N ALA A 159 12.02 4.37 -6.34
CA ALA A 159 12.94 3.23 -6.33
C ALA A 159 14.35 3.62 -5.87
N GLN A 160 14.87 4.77 -6.32
CA GLN A 160 16.16 5.29 -5.86
C GLN A 160 16.17 5.52 -4.34
N ARG A 161 15.12 6.15 -3.79
CA ARG A 161 14.96 6.35 -2.33
C ARG A 161 14.84 5.03 -1.56
N LEU A 162 14.26 3.99 -2.17
CA LEU A 162 14.25 2.65 -1.58
C LEU A 162 15.63 1.99 -1.59
N ASN A 163 16.44 2.22 -2.62
CA ASN A 163 17.73 1.55 -2.81
C ASN A 163 18.88 2.17 -2.02
N GLN A 164 18.76 3.42 -1.58
CA GLN A 164 19.79 4.16 -0.84
C GLN A 164 19.90 3.77 0.65
N SER A 165 19.32 2.63 1.03
CA SER A 165 19.05 2.28 2.43
C SER A 165 19.75 1.01 2.92
#